data_AF-A0A2U1SZJ8-F1
#
_entry.id   AF-A0A2U1SZJ8-F1
#
_cell.length_a   1.000
_cell.length_b   1.000
_cell.length_c   1.000
_cell.angle_alpha   90.00
_cell.angle_beta   90.00
_cell.angle_gamma   90.00
#
_symmetry.space_group_name_H-M   'P 1'
#
loop_
_entity.id
_entity.type
_entity.pdbx_description
1 polymer ?
#
loop_
_entity_poly.entity_id
_entity_poly.type
_entity_poly.pdbx_seq_one_letter_code
_entity_poly.pdbx_strand_id
1 'polypeptide(L)'
;MLTSDHNSVTVPSHRRFNRAPVRSMLTIAAAAAGATLIAVAAAGGTYGLWADSAAVSAGVVTSGSLNLTINNLAAAPINATAWGSMFPGDRVQQTVTVKNTGTTPADVTVVGTSSAAAESDYTIDVSKGACPAAAADLAGPSVLQSAAKALGTWTAAESSAVCIEVTLSPAASNVSNGATVPFTLTMTATQKTV
;
A
#
# COMPACT_ATOMS: atom_id res chain seq x y z
N MET A 1 -42.79 10.35 -95.69
CA MET A 1 -41.37 10.33 -96.08
C MET A 1 -40.70 9.27 -95.21
N LEU A 2 -40.29 8.16 -95.85
CA LEU A 2 -39.37 7.08 -95.44
C LEU A 2 -39.40 6.59 -93.96
N THR A 3 -39.98 5.42 -93.67
CA THR A 3 -39.34 4.06 -93.54
C THR A 3 -38.25 4.01 -92.48
N SER A 4 -38.10 3.01 -91.62
CA SER A 4 -38.76 1.74 -91.32
C SER A 4 -37.86 1.18 -90.22
N ASP A 5 -38.36 0.63 -89.12
CA ASP A 5 -37.55 -0.39 -88.44
C ASP A 5 -38.33 -1.39 -87.59
N HIS A 6 -37.74 -2.57 -87.61
CA HIS A 6 -38.19 -3.85 -87.10
C HIS A 6 -38.47 -3.82 -85.59
N ASN A 7 -39.50 -4.56 -85.13
CA ASN A 7 -39.23 -5.66 -84.20
C ASN A 7 -40.44 -6.52 -83.82
N SER A 8 -40.11 -7.79 -83.56
CA SER A 8 -40.56 -8.64 -82.46
C SER A 8 -42.05 -8.90 -82.24
N VAL A 9 -42.43 -10.18 -82.40
CA VAL A 9 -43.41 -10.81 -81.49
C VAL A 9 -42.93 -12.20 -81.10
N THR A 10 -43.02 -12.46 -79.80
CA THR A 10 -42.60 -13.64 -79.02
C THR A 10 -43.84 -14.53 -78.70
N VAL A 11 -43.67 -15.46 -77.75
CA VAL A 11 -44.69 -16.10 -76.87
C VAL A 11 -45.21 -17.50 -77.36
N PRO A 12 -45.61 -18.46 -76.48
CA PRO A 12 -44.73 -19.26 -75.60
C PRO A 12 -45.15 -20.75 -75.38
N SER A 13 -44.36 -21.41 -74.52
CA SER A 13 -44.72 -22.35 -73.44
C SER A 13 -45.17 -23.79 -73.75
N HIS A 14 -44.20 -24.70 -73.64
CA HIS A 14 -44.43 -26.04 -73.10
C HIS A 14 -43.77 -26.15 -71.72
N ARG A 15 -44.56 -26.17 -70.64
CA ARG A 15 -44.10 -26.71 -69.34
C ARG A 15 -44.18 -28.23 -69.41
N ARG A 16 -43.02 -28.89 -69.52
CA ARG A 16 -42.87 -30.30 -69.16
C ARG A 16 -42.38 -30.38 -67.72
N PHE A 17 -43.15 -31.09 -66.90
CA PHE A 17 -42.73 -31.52 -65.58
C PHE A 17 -41.56 -32.49 -65.71
N ASN A 18 -40.35 -32.04 -65.39
CA ASN A 18 -39.21 -32.92 -65.22
C ASN A 18 -39.26 -33.53 -63.82
N ARG A 19 -39.49 -34.85 -63.77
CA ARG A 19 -39.22 -35.67 -62.59
C ARG A 19 -37.71 -35.63 -62.34
N ALA A 20 -37.29 -34.98 -61.26
CA ALA A 20 -35.89 -34.92 -60.87
C ALA A 20 -35.36 -36.32 -60.49
N PRO A 21 -34.15 -36.71 -60.93
CA PRO A 21 -33.56 -37.97 -60.53
C PRO A 21 -33.02 -37.85 -59.10
N VAL A 22 -33.56 -38.71 -58.22
CA VAL A 22 -33.20 -38.89 -56.79
C VAL A 22 -31.70 -39.08 -56.55
N ARG A 23 -30.91 -39.38 -57.59
CA ARG A 23 -29.44 -39.47 -57.54
C ARG A 23 -28.74 -38.15 -57.19
N SER A 24 -29.37 -36.99 -57.44
CA SER A 24 -28.78 -35.68 -57.13
C SER A 24 -28.88 -35.28 -55.65
N MET A 25 -29.76 -35.92 -54.86
CA MET A 25 -29.87 -35.62 -53.42
C MET A 25 -28.78 -36.30 -52.59
N LEU A 26 -28.33 -37.48 -53.02
CA LEU A 26 -27.32 -38.26 -52.30
C LEU A 26 -25.92 -37.61 -52.36
N THR A 27 -25.59 -36.96 -53.47
CA THR A 27 -24.31 -36.24 -53.64
C THR A 27 -24.25 -34.95 -52.84
N ILE A 28 -25.37 -34.22 -52.73
CA ILE A 28 -25.46 -32.99 -51.94
C ILE A 28 -25.39 -33.30 -50.43
N ALA A 29 -26.04 -34.38 -49.98
CA ALA A 29 -25.96 -34.82 -48.59
C ALA A 29 -24.54 -35.24 -48.18
N ALA A 30 -23.83 -35.97 -49.06
CA ALA A 30 -22.44 -36.36 -48.82
C ALA A 30 -21.48 -35.15 -48.77
N ALA A 31 -21.68 -34.16 -49.64
CA ALA A 31 -20.89 -32.93 -49.64
C ALA A 31 -21.13 -32.08 -48.39
N ALA A 32 -22.38 -31.98 -47.93
CA ALA A 32 -22.72 -31.26 -46.69
C ALA A 32 -22.12 -31.94 -45.45
N ALA A 33 -22.20 -33.28 -45.37
CA ALA A 33 -21.61 -34.05 -44.28
C ALA A 33 -20.07 -33.90 -44.25
N GLY A 34 -19.42 -34.00 -45.42
CA GLY A 34 -17.97 -33.79 -45.55
C GLY A 34 -17.54 -32.39 -45.13
N ALA A 35 -18.26 -31.35 -45.58
CA ALA A 35 -17.98 -29.96 -45.20
C ALA A 35 -18.14 -29.72 -43.69
N THR A 36 -19.13 -30.32 -43.04
CA THR A 36 -19.31 -30.20 -41.59
C THR A 36 -18.20 -30.88 -40.78
N LEU A 37 -17.69 -32.03 -41.23
CA LEU A 37 -16.58 -32.72 -40.56
C LEU A 37 -15.27 -31.94 -40.66
N ILE A 38 -15.01 -31.31 -41.81
CA ILE A 38 -13.83 -30.46 -42.01
C ILE A 38 -13.92 -29.19 -41.15
N ALA A 39 -15.11 -28.58 -41.03
CA ALA A 39 -15.32 -27.40 -40.18
C ALA A 39 -15.16 -27.71 -38.68
N VAL A 40 -15.65 -28.87 -38.22
CA VAL A 40 -15.51 -29.29 -36.80
C VAL A 40 -14.07 -29.67 -36.47
N ALA A 41 -13.34 -30.30 -37.40
CA ALA A 41 -11.91 -30.58 -37.22
C ALA A 41 -11.06 -29.30 -37.13
N ALA A 42 -11.44 -28.23 -37.86
CA ALA A 42 -10.78 -26.93 -37.78
C ALA A 42 -11.12 -26.15 -36.49
N ALA A 43 -12.32 -26.32 -35.94
CA ALA A 43 -12.75 -25.66 -34.70
C ALA A 43 -12.14 -26.27 -33.42
N GLY A 44 -11.65 -27.51 -33.48
CA GLY A 44 -11.00 -28.22 -32.37
C GLY A 44 -9.69 -27.58 -31.87
N GLY A 45 -9.14 -26.59 -32.58
CA GLY A 45 -7.90 -25.90 -32.18
C GLY A 45 -8.05 -24.89 -31.04
N THR A 46 -9.28 -24.45 -30.70
CA THR A 46 -9.48 -23.35 -29.74
C THR A 46 -9.34 -23.78 -28.27
N TYR A 47 -9.25 -25.07 -27.99
CA TYR A 47 -8.98 -25.59 -26.64
C TYR A 47 -7.49 -25.52 -26.25
N GLY A 48 -6.59 -25.28 -27.21
CA GLY A 48 -5.16 -25.12 -26.93
C GLY A 48 -4.82 -23.78 -26.27
N LEU A 49 -5.60 -22.72 -26.53
CA LEU A 49 -5.29 -21.37 -26.04
C LEU A 49 -5.66 -21.16 -24.55
N TRP A 50 -6.58 -21.98 -24.02
CA TRP A 50 -6.95 -21.95 -22.61
C TRP A 50 -6.10 -22.89 -21.75
N ALA A 51 -5.31 -23.77 -22.39
CA ALA A 51 -4.39 -24.69 -21.74
C ALA A 51 -2.92 -24.23 -21.81
N ASP A 52 -2.68 -23.00 -22.31
CA ASP A 52 -1.34 -22.43 -22.34
C ASP A 52 -0.96 -21.98 -20.93
N SER A 53 -0.43 -22.93 -20.15
CA SER A 53 0.24 -22.64 -18.88
C SER A 53 1.71 -22.40 -19.19
N ALA A 54 2.09 -21.12 -19.30
CA ALA A 54 3.49 -20.76 -19.28
C ALA A 54 4.06 -21.14 -17.91
N ALA A 55 5.13 -21.92 -17.89
CA ALA A 55 5.87 -22.20 -16.66
C ALA A 55 6.45 -20.88 -16.14
N VAL A 56 5.74 -20.25 -15.19
CA VAL A 56 6.29 -19.16 -14.42
C VAL A 56 7.39 -19.76 -13.58
N SER A 57 8.65 -19.34 -13.81
CA SER A 57 9.73 -19.66 -12.88
C SER A 57 9.24 -19.33 -11.47
N ALA A 58 9.26 -20.30 -10.56
CA ALA A 58 8.75 -20.12 -9.21
C ALA A 58 9.55 -18.99 -8.52
N GLY A 59 9.02 -17.77 -8.60
CA GLY A 59 9.51 -16.64 -7.84
C GLY A 59 9.17 -16.89 -6.38
N VAL A 60 10.18 -16.80 -5.51
CA VAL A 60 9.92 -16.79 -4.08
C VAL A 60 9.26 -15.45 -3.74
N VAL A 61 7.98 -15.47 -3.40
CA VAL A 61 7.31 -14.30 -2.82
C VAL A 61 7.75 -14.21 -1.36
N THR A 62 8.73 -13.35 -1.08
CA THR A 62 9.16 -13.07 0.28
C THR A 62 8.35 -11.92 0.86
N SER A 63 7.48 -12.20 1.83
CA SER A 63 6.83 -11.17 2.64
C SER A 63 7.79 -10.64 3.70
N GLY A 64 8.05 -9.33 3.72
CA GLY A 64 8.76 -8.67 4.81
C GLY A 64 7.84 -8.39 6.01
N SER A 65 8.39 -8.39 7.23
CA SER A 65 7.67 -7.97 8.44
C SER A 65 8.20 -6.62 8.94
N LEU A 66 7.33 -5.85 9.58
CA LEU A 66 7.67 -4.60 10.26
C LEU A 66 7.01 -4.59 11.64
N ASN A 67 7.81 -4.40 12.67
CA ASN A 67 7.30 -4.23 14.03
C ASN A 67 8.30 -3.44 14.88
N LEU A 68 7.83 -2.46 15.64
CA LEU A 68 8.65 -1.67 16.56
C LEU A 68 8.35 -2.08 18.01
N THR A 69 9.39 -2.16 18.82
CA THR A 69 9.26 -2.27 20.28
C THR A 69 10.06 -1.17 20.98
N ILE A 70 9.54 -0.70 22.10
CA ILE A 70 10.14 0.29 22.98
C ILE A 70 10.44 -0.42 24.30
N ASN A 71 11.72 -0.52 24.68
CA ASN A 71 12.20 -1.32 25.81
C ASN A 71 11.66 -2.77 25.80
N ASN A 72 11.61 -3.38 24.61
CA ASN A 72 11.05 -4.72 24.35
C ASN A 72 9.52 -4.85 24.53
N LEU A 73 8.79 -3.74 24.62
CA LEU A 73 7.33 -3.71 24.73
C LEU A 73 6.71 -3.01 23.51
N ALA A 74 5.44 -3.30 23.19
CA ALA A 74 4.70 -2.57 22.16
C ALA A 74 4.38 -1.11 22.59
N ALA A 75 4.27 -0.89 23.90
CA ALA A 75 4.17 0.41 24.53
C ALA A 75 4.95 0.37 25.85
N ALA A 76 5.73 1.41 26.13
CA ALA A 76 6.48 1.54 27.37
C ALA A 76 5.99 2.76 28.16
N PRO A 77 5.76 2.64 29.48
CA PRO A 77 5.45 3.80 30.29
C PRO A 77 6.65 4.74 30.33
N ILE A 78 6.40 6.02 30.04
CA ILE A 78 7.35 7.10 30.33
C ILE A 78 7.27 7.36 31.84
N ASN A 79 8.43 7.59 32.48
CA ASN A 79 8.48 7.66 33.93
C ASN A 79 7.82 8.94 34.46
N ALA A 80 6.50 8.94 34.64
CA ALA A 80 5.71 10.12 35.02
C ALA A 80 6.22 10.84 36.28
N THR A 81 6.83 10.13 37.24
CA THR A 81 7.35 10.75 38.46
C THR A 81 8.61 11.58 38.24
N ALA A 82 9.37 11.31 37.18
CA ALA A 82 10.53 12.13 36.81
C ALA A 82 10.13 13.54 36.35
N TRP A 83 8.89 13.72 35.88
CA TRP A 83 8.40 14.97 35.28
C TRP A 83 7.36 15.70 36.15
N GLY A 84 6.77 15.00 37.12
CA GLY A 84 5.70 15.56 37.98
C GLY A 84 6.16 16.58 39.02
N SER A 85 7.47 16.80 39.17
CA SER A 85 8.05 17.76 40.13
C SER A 85 8.98 18.77 39.46
N MET A 86 8.75 19.08 38.19
CA MET A 86 9.53 20.07 37.46
C MET A 86 9.13 21.48 37.89
N PHE A 87 10.13 22.33 38.08
CA PHE A 87 10.01 23.78 38.26
C PHE A 87 10.23 24.51 36.92
N PRO A 88 9.72 25.74 36.75
CA PRO A 88 10.00 26.53 35.56
C PRO A 88 11.50 26.64 35.27
N GLY A 89 11.90 26.26 34.06
CA GLY A 89 13.30 26.17 33.64
C GLY A 89 13.96 24.80 33.87
N ASP A 90 13.29 23.87 34.56
CA ASP A 90 13.78 22.50 34.68
C ASP A 90 13.70 21.77 33.36
N ARG A 91 14.66 20.86 33.19
CA ARG A 91 14.73 19.94 32.07
C ARG A 91 15.01 18.54 32.60
N VAL A 92 14.33 17.57 32.04
CA VAL A 92 14.48 16.16 32.40
C VAL A 92 14.70 15.38 31.12
N GLN A 93 15.62 14.42 31.17
CA GLN A 93 15.98 13.59 30.03
C GLN A 93 15.75 12.13 30.39
N GLN A 94 15.17 11.37 29.46
CA GLN A 94 14.98 9.93 29.56
C GLN A 94 15.44 9.25 28.27
N THR A 95 16.33 8.28 28.39
CA THR A 95 16.71 7.41 27.26
C THR A 95 15.80 6.18 27.24
N VAL A 96 15.24 5.88 26.07
CA VAL A 96 14.49 4.65 25.80
C VAL A 96 15.16 3.88 24.67
N THR A 97 15.04 2.56 24.67
CA THR A 97 15.56 1.72 23.57
C THR A 97 14.44 1.42 22.61
N VAL A 98 14.60 1.77 21.33
CA VAL A 98 13.66 1.46 20.26
C VAL A 98 14.28 0.45 19.32
N LYS A 99 13.57 -0.65 19.07
CA LYS A 99 14.03 -1.75 18.24
C LYS A 99 13.06 -2.03 17.10
N ASN A 100 13.58 -2.08 15.88
CA ASN A 100 12.89 -2.70 14.76
C ASN A 100 13.06 -4.22 14.86
N THR A 101 11.98 -4.93 15.15
CA THR A 101 11.95 -6.39 15.25
C THR A 101 11.54 -7.06 13.94
N GLY A 102 11.21 -6.27 12.92
CA GLY A 102 10.88 -6.75 11.58
C GLY A 102 12.11 -7.11 10.75
N THR A 103 11.84 -7.67 9.57
CA THR A 103 12.86 -8.03 8.57
C THR A 103 13.11 -6.96 7.53
N THR A 104 12.39 -5.83 7.59
CA THR A 104 12.50 -4.73 6.63
C THR A 104 12.95 -3.43 7.29
N PRO A 105 13.80 -2.62 6.62
CA PRO A 105 14.12 -1.28 7.09
C PRO A 105 12.87 -0.41 7.16
N ALA A 106 12.86 0.55 8.09
CA ALA A 106 11.76 1.48 8.24
C ALA A 106 12.23 2.89 8.60
N ASP A 107 11.51 3.87 8.07
CA ASP A 107 11.64 5.26 8.48
C ASP A 107 10.71 5.51 9.68
N VAL A 108 11.27 6.06 10.76
CA VAL A 108 10.56 6.25 12.02
C VAL A 108 10.30 7.74 12.26
N THR A 109 9.06 8.05 12.59
CA THR A 109 8.62 9.39 12.99
C THR A 109 8.02 9.34 14.39
N VAL A 110 7.99 10.48 15.08
CA VAL A 110 7.39 10.61 16.42
C VAL A 110 6.50 11.85 16.48
N VAL A 111 5.35 11.71 17.13
CA VAL A 111 4.44 12.81 17.46
C VAL A 111 4.05 12.73 18.94
N GLY A 112 3.95 13.88 19.60
CA GLY A 112 3.52 14.01 20.98
C GLY A 112 2.12 14.61 21.07
N THR A 113 1.29 14.05 21.95
CA THR A 113 -0.05 14.59 22.25
C THR A 113 -0.22 14.73 23.75
N SER A 114 -0.91 15.79 24.18
CA SER A 114 -1.39 15.96 25.55
C SER A 114 -2.83 16.46 25.49
N SER A 115 -3.51 16.35 26.63
CA SER A 115 -4.83 16.96 26.85
C SER A 115 -4.82 17.85 28.09
N ALA A 116 -3.63 18.13 28.65
CA ALA A 116 -3.49 18.95 29.83
C ALA A 116 -3.59 20.43 29.48
N ALA A 117 -4.28 21.21 30.30
CA ALA A 117 -4.37 22.65 30.12
C ALA A 117 -3.00 23.38 30.19
N ALA A 118 -2.02 22.77 30.86
CA ALA A 118 -0.67 23.28 31.00
C ALA A 118 0.27 22.84 29.86
N GLU A 119 -0.21 22.14 28.83
CA GLU A 119 0.64 21.57 27.77
C GLU A 119 1.52 22.61 27.05
N SER A 120 1.02 23.85 26.90
CA SER A 120 1.75 24.94 26.24
C SER A 120 3.00 25.39 26.99
N ASP A 121 3.09 25.07 28.28
CA ASP A 121 4.23 25.39 29.12
C ASP A 121 5.34 24.36 28.99
N TYR A 122 5.07 23.19 28.40
CA TYR A 122 6.04 22.12 28.22
C TYR A 122 6.51 22.02 26.78
N THR A 123 7.81 21.83 26.59
CA THR A 123 8.39 21.47 25.30
C THR A 123 8.99 20.08 25.41
N ILE A 124 8.54 19.17 24.55
CA ILE A 124 9.08 17.81 24.45
C ILE A 124 9.92 17.69 23.20
N ASP A 125 11.20 17.34 23.34
CA ASP A 125 12.12 17.10 22.26
C ASP A 125 12.59 15.66 22.22
N VAL A 126 12.66 15.09 21.01
CA VAL A 126 13.05 13.69 20.82
C VAL A 126 14.14 13.58 19.77
N SER A 127 15.17 12.77 20.00
CA SER A 127 16.20 12.45 18.99
C SER A 127 16.64 10.99 19.04
N LYS A 128 17.13 10.48 17.90
CA LYS A 128 17.81 9.18 17.84
C LYS A 128 19.21 9.32 18.45
N GLY A 129 19.51 8.48 19.44
CA GLY A 129 20.76 8.51 20.20
C GLY A 129 20.52 8.39 21.71
N ALA A 130 21.60 8.21 22.46
CA ALA A 130 21.54 8.34 23.91
C ALA A 130 21.37 9.82 24.30
N CYS A 131 20.74 10.09 25.44
CA CYS A 131 20.71 11.46 25.94
C CYS A 131 22.12 11.99 26.20
N PRO A 132 22.41 13.24 25.84
CA PRO A 132 23.71 13.83 26.12
C PRO A 132 23.95 13.90 27.64
N ALA A 133 25.21 14.01 28.05
CA ALA A 133 25.52 14.22 29.46
C ALA A 133 24.86 15.52 29.97
N ALA A 134 24.42 15.49 31.23
CA ALA A 134 23.42 16.38 31.85
C ALA A 134 23.75 17.89 31.77
N ALA A 135 23.58 18.51 30.60
CA ALA A 135 23.70 19.95 30.36
C ALA A 135 23.32 20.37 28.94
N ALA A 136 23.54 19.49 27.94
CA ALA A 136 23.26 19.86 26.56
C ALA A 136 21.78 19.62 26.23
N ASP A 137 21.13 20.67 25.76
CA ASP A 137 19.74 20.62 25.28
C ASP A 137 19.66 19.79 24.00
N LEU A 138 18.53 19.11 23.84
CA LEU A 138 18.16 18.63 22.53
C LEU A 138 17.70 19.83 21.70
N ALA A 139 18.61 20.35 20.86
CA ALA A 139 18.27 21.39 19.90
C ALA A 139 17.30 20.81 18.84
N GLY A 140 16.00 20.98 19.06
CA GLY A 140 14.96 20.51 18.16
C GLY A 140 13.65 21.26 18.33
N PRO A 141 12.73 21.14 17.35
CA PRO A 141 11.36 21.58 17.54
C PRO A 141 10.65 20.59 18.45
N SER A 142 9.84 21.13 19.37
CA SER A 142 9.02 20.28 20.21
C SER A 142 8.10 19.40 19.36
N VAL A 143 7.96 18.13 19.74
CA VAL A 143 7.05 17.15 19.14
C VAL A 143 5.63 17.23 19.72
N LEU A 144 5.43 18.00 20.78
CA LEU A 144 4.15 18.11 21.46
C LEU A 144 3.20 19.01 20.65
N GLN A 145 2.04 18.48 20.27
CA GLN A 145 1.02 19.18 19.46
C GLN A 145 1.56 19.78 18.15
N SER A 146 2.60 19.16 17.59
CA SER A 146 3.28 19.64 16.38
C SER A 146 3.31 18.57 15.29
N ALA A 147 3.91 18.92 14.14
CA ALA A 147 4.11 17.96 13.07
C ALA A 147 5.05 16.82 13.49
N ALA A 148 4.83 15.62 12.95
CA ALA A 148 5.64 14.46 13.25
C ALA A 148 7.13 14.72 12.95
N LYS A 149 7.99 14.49 13.94
CA LYS A 149 9.44 14.63 13.82
C LYS A 149 10.04 13.34 13.29
N ALA A 150 10.83 13.44 12.23
CA ALA A 150 11.57 12.30 11.72
C ALA A 150 12.76 11.97 12.63
N LEU A 151 12.89 10.70 13.04
CA LEU A 151 14.04 10.20 13.80
C LEU A 151 15.06 9.47 12.91
N GLY A 152 14.73 9.26 11.63
CA GLY A 152 15.58 8.62 10.64
C GLY A 152 15.20 7.16 10.38
N THR A 153 16.11 6.43 9.73
CA THR A 153 15.89 5.03 9.32
C THR A 153 16.42 4.06 10.38
N TRP A 154 15.67 2.99 10.62
CA TRP A 154 16.11 1.78 11.34
C TRP A 154 16.21 0.65 10.33
N THR A 155 17.38 0.03 10.26
CA THR A 155 17.60 -1.21 9.52
C THR A 155 16.85 -2.38 10.15
N ALA A 156 16.74 -3.48 9.43
CA ALA A 156 16.11 -4.70 9.95
C ALA A 156 16.85 -5.19 11.21
N ALA A 157 16.10 -5.61 12.23
CA ALA A 157 16.64 -6.00 13.53
C ALA A 157 17.42 -4.92 14.32
N GLU A 158 17.47 -3.66 13.84
CA GLU A 158 18.24 -2.59 14.49
C GLU A 158 17.65 -2.22 15.85
N SER A 159 18.52 -2.03 16.83
CA SER A 159 18.20 -1.46 18.13
C SER A 159 18.95 -0.14 18.28
N SER A 160 18.24 0.93 18.64
CA SER A 160 18.85 2.25 18.88
C SER A 160 18.29 2.88 20.15
N ALA A 161 19.13 3.64 20.84
CA ALA A 161 18.65 4.55 21.87
C ALA A 161 17.87 5.70 21.22
N VAL A 162 16.86 6.19 21.93
CA VAL A 162 16.13 7.42 21.64
C VAL A 162 16.12 8.24 22.90
N CYS A 163 16.57 9.49 22.81
CA CYS A 163 16.52 10.44 23.89
C CYS A 163 15.22 11.24 23.81
N ILE A 164 14.54 11.34 24.96
CA ILE A 164 13.38 12.19 25.17
C ILE A 164 13.79 13.23 26.20
N GLU A 165 13.71 14.50 25.84
CA GLU A 165 13.83 15.63 26.74
C GLU A 165 12.48 16.30 26.89
N VAL A 166 12.15 16.69 28.10
CA VAL A 166 11.04 17.59 28.37
C VAL A 166 11.60 18.74 29.17
N THR A 167 11.23 19.93 28.75
CA THR A 167 11.61 21.18 29.38
C THR A 167 10.34 21.91 29.78
N LEU A 168 10.29 22.37 31.02
CA LEU A 168 9.25 23.27 31.47
C LEU A 168 9.71 24.70 31.19
N SER A 169 8.92 25.44 30.43
CA SER A 169 9.22 26.83 30.06
C SER A 169 9.56 27.67 31.31
N PRO A 170 10.60 28.51 31.28
CA PRO A 170 10.89 29.41 32.39
C PRO A 170 9.80 30.48 32.59
N ALA A 171 8.93 30.67 31.59
CA ALA A 171 7.75 31.53 31.67
C ALA A 171 6.47 30.77 32.04
N ALA A 172 6.58 29.48 32.43
CA ALA A 172 5.44 28.66 32.81
C ALA A 172 4.67 29.29 33.97
N SER A 173 3.35 29.19 33.91
CA SER A 173 2.48 29.76 34.94
C SER A 173 2.58 28.95 36.24
N ASN A 174 2.26 29.58 37.38
CA ASN A 174 2.27 28.92 38.69
C ASN A 174 1.29 27.72 38.76
N VAL A 175 0.31 27.63 37.87
CA VAL A 175 -0.59 26.46 37.72
C VAL A 175 0.11 25.22 37.16
N SER A 176 1.26 25.41 36.49
CA SER A 176 2.08 24.34 35.89
C SER A 176 3.24 23.94 36.82
N ASN A 177 3.49 24.72 37.87
CA ASN A 177 4.56 24.48 38.83
C ASN A 177 4.20 23.30 39.75
N GLY A 178 4.96 22.21 39.66
CA GLY A 178 4.68 20.97 40.38
C GLY A 178 3.43 20.22 39.90
N ALA A 179 2.91 20.57 38.71
CA ALA A 179 1.83 19.84 38.08
C ALA A 179 2.40 18.69 37.24
N THR A 180 1.70 17.54 37.26
CA THR A 180 2.01 16.43 36.36
C THR A 180 1.21 16.60 35.09
N VAL A 181 1.89 16.87 33.96
CA VAL A 181 1.26 16.89 32.64
C VAL A 181 1.34 15.51 31.99
N PRO A 182 0.22 14.80 31.79
CA PRO A 182 0.22 13.58 31.02
C PRO A 182 0.44 13.89 29.54
N PHE A 183 1.34 13.15 28.89
CA PHE A 183 1.52 13.20 27.44
C PHE A 183 1.76 11.79 26.90
N THR A 184 1.47 11.60 25.61
CA THR A 184 1.72 10.36 24.88
C THR A 184 2.62 10.65 23.70
N LEU A 185 3.71 9.89 23.56
CA LEU A 185 4.53 9.88 22.36
C LEU A 185 4.14 8.68 21.49
N THR A 186 3.71 8.95 20.26
CA THR A 186 3.40 7.93 19.26
C THR A 186 4.53 7.87 18.25
N MET A 187 5.19 6.71 18.17
CA MET A 187 6.18 6.43 17.14
C MET A 187 5.55 5.65 16.00
N THR A 188 5.74 6.12 14.77
CA THR A 188 5.23 5.47 13.56
C THR A 188 6.39 5.03 12.69
N ALA A 189 6.47 3.73 12.41
CA ALA A 189 7.38 3.18 11.42
C ALA A 189 6.67 2.98 10.09
N THR A 190 7.27 3.51 9.02
CA THR A 190 6.84 3.25 7.65
C THR A 190 7.89 2.38 6.98
N GLN A 191 7.48 1.25 6.41
CA GLN A 191 8.38 0.36 5.71
C GLN A 191 9.06 1.11 4.56
N LYS A 192 10.38 1.02 4.49
CA LYS A 192 11.14 1.53 3.36
C LYS A 192 11.09 0.48 2.26
N THR A 193 10.38 0.78 1.18
CA THR A 193 10.41 -0.05 -0.03
C THR A 193 11.78 0.12 -0.67
N VAL A 194 12.41 -1.03 -0.96
CA VAL A 194 13.73 -1.12 -1.61
C VAL A 194 13.56 -0.96 -3.11
#